data_AF-A0AAV9IGD0-F1
#
_entry.id   AF-A0AAV9IGD0-F1
#
_cell.length_a   1.000
_cell.length_b   1.000
_cell.length_c   1.000
_cell.angle_alpha   90.00
_cell.angle_beta   90.00
_cell.angle_gamma   90.00
#
_symmetry.space_group_name_H-M   'P 1'
#
loop_
_entity.id
_entity.type
_entity.pdbx_description
1 polymer ?
#
loop_
_entity_poly.entity_id
_entity_poly.type
_entity_poly.pdbx_seq_one_letter_code
_entity_poly.pdbx_strand_id
1 'polypeptide(L)'
;MEQENIPPPSDANQDSELDSRSALVDFFESAEVPEKTAQKNGKRDRQVRFADKTNFAEQFKQSLEEKLQASQVWIDQLQEENRRLKEKLELMKDQQEMKEKVERMTLENNELGAEVLEWKAKFYESETERERLTVRCSQLKDEYEKMEQKVAQQPPPSCVDAEFRSLINKLTRMHTYHSKHNDREYYRCDIQNEDNDRSITFELYIDQVQEEIEYVPVHMKGISQKLPSYLQDNISFDVQNAPIFFTKIMHSLFSK
;
A
#
# COMPACT_ATOMS: atom_id res chain seq x y z
N MET A 1 -7.86 20.05 -33.65
CA MET A 1 -9.26 20.43 -33.36
C MET A 1 -9.96 20.51 -34.70
N GLU A 2 -10.50 19.39 -35.16
CA GLU A 2 -11.37 19.34 -36.34
C GLU A 2 -12.78 19.05 -35.81
N GLN A 3 -13.70 19.96 -36.08
CA GLN A 3 -15.12 19.82 -35.77
C GLN A 3 -15.80 19.12 -36.96
N GLU A 4 -16.27 17.89 -36.77
CA GLU A 4 -17.20 17.27 -37.69
C GLU A 4 -18.63 17.75 -37.41
N ASN A 5 -19.18 18.44 -38.41
CA ASN A 5 -20.58 18.80 -38.56
C ASN A 5 -21.41 17.52 -38.78
N ILE A 6 -22.36 17.24 -37.89
CA ILE A 6 -23.42 16.25 -38.13
C ILE A 6 -24.76 17.01 -38.19
N PRO A 7 -25.54 16.89 -39.27
CA PRO A 7 -26.81 17.60 -39.44
C PRO A 7 -27.92 16.97 -38.57
N PRO A 8 -28.97 17.73 -38.19
CA PRO A 8 -30.09 17.19 -37.45
C PRO A 8 -30.94 16.27 -38.35
N PRO A 9 -31.59 15.24 -37.78
CA PRO A 9 -32.47 14.35 -38.54
C PRO A 9 -33.71 15.11 -39.00
N SER A 10 -33.96 15.02 -40.31
CA SER A 10 -35.12 15.55 -41.03
C SER A 10 -36.44 15.03 -40.44
N ASP A 11 -37.31 15.96 -40.05
CA ASP A 11 -38.74 15.74 -39.82
C ASP A 11 -39.40 15.26 -41.11
N ALA A 12 -39.58 13.94 -41.23
CA ALA A 12 -40.36 13.35 -42.31
C ALA A 12 -41.16 12.20 -41.73
N ASN A 13 -42.21 12.51 -40.94
CA ASN A 13 -43.27 11.58 -40.53
C ASN A 13 -44.42 12.31 -39.81
N GLN A 14 -44.88 13.45 -40.34
CA GLN A 14 -46.11 14.11 -39.83
C GLN A 14 -47.32 13.98 -40.77
N ASP A 15 -47.18 13.37 -41.95
CA ASP A 15 -48.26 13.31 -42.95
C ASP A 15 -49.13 12.05 -42.89
N SER A 16 -48.84 11.05 -42.03
CA SER A 16 -49.60 9.78 -42.00
C SER A 16 -50.68 9.70 -40.92
N GLU A 17 -50.70 10.57 -39.91
CA GLU A 17 -51.70 10.53 -38.83
C GLU A 17 -53.04 11.18 -39.18
N LEU A 18 -53.07 12.04 -40.21
CA LEU A 18 -54.30 12.73 -40.64
C LEU A 18 -55.21 11.84 -41.49
N ASP A 19 -54.66 10.86 -42.19
CA ASP A 19 -55.42 9.98 -43.10
C ASP A 19 -56.23 8.91 -42.33
N SER A 20 -55.68 8.39 -41.22
CA SER A 20 -56.36 7.37 -40.40
C SER A 20 -57.50 7.93 -39.54
N ARG A 21 -57.48 9.23 -39.23
CA ARG A 21 -58.58 9.89 -38.49
C ARG A 21 -59.76 10.25 -39.40
N SER A 22 -59.52 10.56 -40.68
CA SER A 22 -60.59 10.89 -41.63
C SER A 22 -61.47 9.67 -41.95
N ALA A 23 -60.88 8.47 -42.07
CA ALA A 23 -61.62 7.25 -42.38
C ALA A 23 -62.59 6.79 -41.27
N LEU A 24 -62.39 7.25 -40.03
CA LEU A 24 -63.18 6.83 -38.87
C LEU A 24 -64.45 7.67 -38.70
N VAL A 25 -64.49 8.89 -39.25
CA VAL A 25 -65.65 9.80 -39.19
C VAL A 25 -66.69 9.43 -40.25
N ASP A 26 -66.25 9.07 -41.47
CA ASP A 26 -67.16 8.70 -42.57
C ASP A 26 -67.94 7.39 -42.32
N PHE A 27 -67.45 6.54 -41.41
CA PHE A 27 -68.06 5.24 -41.11
C PHE A 27 -69.32 5.31 -40.23
N PHE A 28 -69.51 6.41 -39.49
CA PHE A 28 -70.63 6.60 -38.57
C PHE A 28 -71.79 7.46 -39.13
N GLU A 29 -71.60 8.21 -40.20
CA GLU A 29 -72.61 9.16 -40.71
C GLU A 29 -73.59 8.61 -41.78
N SER A 30 -73.42 7.38 -42.27
CA SER A 30 -74.27 6.84 -43.35
C SER A 30 -75.54 6.11 -42.87
N ALA A 31 -76.33 6.75 -42.01
CA ALA A 31 -77.64 6.24 -41.58
C ALA A 31 -78.76 7.24 -41.89
N GLU A 32 -78.98 7.55 -43.17
CA GLU A 32 -80.21 8.21 -43.62
C GLU A 32 -81.39 7.22 -43.53
N VAL A 33 -82.40 7.60 -42.75
CA VAL A 33 -83.68 6.89 -42.63
C VAL A 33 -84.65 7.44 -43.70
N PRO A 34 -85.22 6.62 -44.59
CA PRO A 34 -86.20 7.12 -45.54
C PRO A 34 -87.60 7.22 -44.90
N GLU A 35 -88.15 8.44 -44.83
CA GLU A 35 -89.56 8.70 -44.54
C GLU A 35 -90.47 8.05 -45.60
N LYS A 36 -91.46 7.24 -45.16
CA LYS A 36 -92.49 6.67 -46.03
C LYS A 36 -93.83 7.37 -45.82
N THR A 37 -94.30 8.07 -46.84
CA THR A 37 -95.70 8.47 -47.03
C THR A 37 -96.57 7.24 -47.36
N ALA A 38 -97.77 7.21 -46.77
CA ALA A 38 -98.69 6.07 -46.84
C ALA A 38 -99.68 6.19 -48.01
N GLN A 39 -99.75 5.16 -48.86
CA GLN A 39 -100.94 4.88 -49.68
C GLN A 39 -101.37 3.41 -49.56
N LYS A 40 -102.69 3.24 -49.54
CA LYS A 40 -103.46 2.01 -49.32
C LYS A 40 -103.49 1.17 -50.60
N ASN A 41 -103.10 -0.10 -50.53
CA ASN A 41 -103.69 -1.19 -51.31
C ASN A 41 -103.45 -2.57 -50.66
N GLY A 42 -104.39 -3.48 -50.87
CA GLY A 42 -104.73 -4.61 -50.01
C GLY A 42 -103.91 -5.89 -50.18
N LYS A 43 -103.71 -6.57 -49.04
CA LYS A 43 -103.29 -7.98 -48.82
C LYS A 43 -101.99 -8.50 -49.48
N ARG A 44 -101.65 -8.18 -50.73
CA ARG A 44 -100.31 -8.48 -51.32
C ARG A 44 -99.22 -7.57 -50.77
N ASP A 45 -99.57 -6.32 -50.50
CA ASP A 45 -98.64 -5.28 -50.04
C ASP A 45 -98.08 -5.52 -48.63
N ARG A 46 -98.84 -6.24 -47.78
CA ARG A 46 -98.34 -6.64 -46.46
C ARG A 46 -97.26 -7.72 -46.58
N GLN A 47 -97.44 -8.69 -47.47
CA GLN A 47 -96.47 -9.78 -47.65
C GLN A 47 -95.17 -9.28 -48.28
N VAL A 48 -95.26 -8.34 -49.23
CA VAL A 48 -94.08 -7.65 -49.81
C VAL A 48 -93.37 -6.78 -48.77
N ARG A 49 -94.10 -6.02 -47.93
CA ARG A 49 -93.47 -5.24 -46.85
C ARG A 49 -92.85 -6.08 -45.73
N PHE A 50 -93.36 -7.27 -45.45
CA PHE A 50 -92.70 -8.21 -44.54
C PHE A 50 -91.43 -8.80 -45.16
N ALA A 51 -91.46 -9.15 -46.45
CA ALA A 51 -90.29 -9.62 -47.20
C ALA A 51 -89.19 -8.54 -47.33
N ASP A 52 -89.57 -7.27 -47.55
CA ASP A 52 -88.63 -6.15 -47.61
C ASP A 52 -87.99 -5.86 -46.24
N LYS A 53 -88.76 -5.98 -45.15
CA LYS A 53 -88.24 -5.81 -43.79
C LYS A 53 -87.32 -6.95 -43.37
N THR A 54 -87.61 -8.19 -43.78
CA THR A 54 -86.70 -9.32 -43.54
C THR A 54 -85.43 -9.20 -44.36
N ASN A 55 -85.51 -8.78 -45.63
CA ASN A 55 -84.32 -8.52 -46.46
C ASN A 55 -83.46 -7.37 -45.90
N PHE A 56 -84.07 -6.29 -45.42
CA PHE A 56 -83.33 -5.18 -44.80
C PHE A 56 -82.66 -5.61 -43.49
N ALA A 57 -83.34 -6.40 -42.65
CA ALA A 57 -82.76 -6.92 -41.42
C ALA A 57 -81.60 -7.91 -41.69
N GLU A 58 -81.70 -8.73 -42.74
CA GLU A 58 -80.62 -9.61 -43.19
C GLU A 58 -79.42 -8.84 -43.72
N GLN A 59 -79.64 -7.80 -44.53
CA GLN A 59 -78.57 -6.91 -45.02
C GLN A 59 -77.88 -6.14 -43.88
N PHE A 60 -78.66 -5.63 -42.92
CA PHE A 60 -78.10 -4.95 -41.75
C PHE A 60 -77.29 -5.91 -40.87
N LYS A 61 -77.77 -7.14 -40.71
CA LYS A 61 -77.05 -8.20 -39.99
C LYS A 61 -75.74 -8.54 -40.70
N GLN A 62 -75.75 -8.73 -42.02
CA GLN A 62 -74.54 -8.97 -42.81
C GLN A 62 -73.54 -7.82 -42.68
N SER A 63 -74.02 -6.57 -42.79
CA SER A 63 -73.17 -5.39 -42.61
C SER A 63 -72.56 -5.34 -41.21
N LEU A 64 -73.33 -5.63 -40.15
CA LEU A 64 -72.78 -5.71 -38.80
C LEU A 64 -71.76 -6.83 -38.63
N GLU A 65 -71.98 -7.99 -39.25
CA GLU A 65 -71.03 -9.11 -39.24
C GLU A 65 -69.73 -8.74 -39.96
N GLU A 66 -69.80 -8.07 -41.11
CA GLU A 66 -68.62 -7.56 -41.84
C GLU A 66 -67.86 -6.51 -41.01
N LYS A 67 -68.58 -5.55 -40.40
CA LYS A 67 -67.97 -4.54 -39.52
C LYS A 67 -67.31 -5.18 -38.30
N LEU A 68 -67.93 -6.20 -37.71
CA LEU A 68 -67.38 -6.96 -36.60
C LEU A 68 -66.12 -7.72 -37.01
N GLN A 69 -66.14 -8.40 -38.16
CA GLN A 69 -64.97 -9.11 -38.70
C GLN A 69 -63.82 -8.14 -39.00
N ALA A 70 -64.10 -7.01 -39.64
CA ALA A 70 -63.10 -5.98 -39.91
C ALA A 70 -62.50 -5.44 -38.61
N SER A 71 -63.34 -5.12 -37.62
CA SER A 71 -62.88 -4.68 -36.30
C SER A 71 -62.02 -5.74 -35.61
N GLN A 72 -62.35 -7.03 -35.75
CA GLN A 72 -61.56 -8.10 -35.15
C GLN A 72 -60.16 -8.17 -35.75
N VAL A 73 -60.04 -8.10 -37.08
CA VAL A 73 -58.74 -8.06 -37.77
C VAL A 73 -57.89 -6.88 -37.30
N TRP A 74 -58.52 -5.71 -37.14
CA TRP A 74 -57.83 -4.52 -36.61
C TRP A 74 -57.36 -4.69 -35.15
N ILE A 75 -58.18 -5.31 -34.30
CA ILE A 75 -57.80 -5.62 -32.92
C ILE A 75 -56.58 -6.56 -32.91
N ASP A 76 -56.60 -7.61 -33.74
CA ASP A 76 -55.50 -8.57 -33.81
C ASP A 76 -54.20 -7.91 -34.29
N GLN A 77 -54.29 -7.01 -35.29
CA GLN A 77 -53.15 -6.22 -35.77
C GLN A 77 -52.59 -5.30 -34.68
N LEU A 78 -53.45 -4.56 -33.96
CA LEU A 78 -53.03 -3.67 -32.89
C LEU A 78 -52.43 -4.43 -31.69
N GLN A 79 -52.92 -5.65 -31.41
CA GLN A 79 -52.34 -6.50 -30.37
C GLN A 79 -50.93 -6.95 -30.75
N GLU A 80 -50.74 -7.33 -32.01
CA GLU A 80 -49.44 -7.74 -32.53
C GLU A 80 -48.43 -6.57 -32.57
N GLU A 81 -48.86 -5.38 -32.99
CA GLU A 81 -48.02 -4.18 -32.92
C GLU A 81 -47.65 -3.82 -31.47
N ASN A 82 -48.60 -3.90 -30.53
CA ASN A 82 -48.31 -3.69 -29.12
C ASN A 82 -47.31 -4.70 -28.57
N ARG A 83 -47.41 -5.98 -28.97
CA ARG A 83 -46.43 -7.01 -28.60
C ARG A 83 -45.04 -6.64 -29.13
N ARG A 84 -44.95 -6.27 -30.40
CA ARG A 84 -43.68 -5.85 -31.03
C ARG A 84 -43.07 -4.62 -30.37
N LEU A 85 -43.90 -3.63 -30.00
CA LEU A 85 -43.44 -2.43 -29.30
C LEU A 85 -42.94 -2.74 -27.89
N LYS A 86 -43.58 -3.67 -27.16
CA LYS A 86 -43.09 -4.13 -25.86
C LYS A 86 -41.72 -4.80 -25.97
N GLU A 87 -41.54 -5.67 -26.96
CA GLU A 87 -40.24 -6.31 -27.22
C GLU A 87 -39.15 -5.29 -27.58
N LYS A 88 -39.49 -4.30 -28.42
CA LYS A 88 -38.57 -3.21 -28.78
C LYS A 88 -38.20 -2.34 -27.57
N LEU A 89 -39.17 -2.05 -26.70
CA LEU A 89 -38.94 -1.29 -25.47
C LEU A 89 -37.97 -2.03 -24.56
N GLU A 90 -38.15 -3.34 -24.39
CA GLU A 90 -37.27 -4.15 -23.55
C GLU A 90 -35.85 -4.19 -24.11
N LEU A 91 -35.71 -4.39 -25.42
CA LEU A 91 -34.41 -4.32 -26.09
C LEU A 91 -33.73 -2.95 -25.89
N MET A 92 -34.49 -1.86 -25.93
CA MET A 92 -33.94 -0.51 -25.69
C MET A 92 -33.47 -0.34 -24.24
N LYS A 93 -34.17 -0.92 -23.25
CA LYS A 93 -33.70 -0.92 -21.86
C LYS A 93 -32.40 -1.69 -21.72
N ASP A 94 -32.33 -2.90 -22.26
CA ASP A 94 -31.12 -3.72 -22.23
C ASP A 94 -29.93 -3.00 -22.88
N GLN A 95 -30.17 -2.32 -24.02
CA GLN A 95 -29.16 -1.51 -24.69
C GLN A 95 -28.70 -0.33 -23.83
N GLN A 96 -29.61 0.35 -23.15
CA GLN A 96 -29.29 1.45 -22.26
C GLN A 96 -28.47 0.98 -21.05
N GLU A 97 -28.87 -0.12 -20.41
CA GLU A 97 -28.14 -0.71 -19.29
C GLU A 97 -26.72 -1.14 -19.70
N MET A 98 -26.58 -1.75 -20.89
CA MET A 98 -25.29 -2.12 -21.44
C MET A 98 -24.42 -0.90 -21.75
N LYS A 99 -25.01 0.18 -22.29
CA LYS A 99 -24.31 1.44 -22.55
C LYS A 99 -23.75 2.03 -21.25
N GLU A 100 -24.58 2.12 -20.21
CA GLU A 100 -24.15 2.62 -18.91
C GLU A 100 -23.06 1.75 -18.28
N LYS A 101 -23.13 0.43 -18.46
CA LYS A 101 -22.08 -0.49 -18.01
C LYS A 101 -20.77 -0.26 -18.74
N VAL A 102 -20.80 -0.05 -20.05
CA VAL A 102 -19.63 0.27 -20.85
C VAL A 102 -19.02 1.60 -20.40
N GLU A 103 -19.82 2.63 -20.20
CA GLU A 103 -19.35 3.94 -19.72
C GLU A 103 -18.65 3.83 -18.36
N ARG A 104 -19.21 3.05 -17.41
CA ARG A 104 -18.57 2.79 -16.12
C ARG A 104 -17.22 2.08 -16.27
N MET A 105 -17.16 1.02 -17.09
CA MET A 105 -15.89 0.30 -17.33
C MET A 105 -14.85 1.17 -18.05
N THR A 106 -15.28 2.06 -18.95
CA THR A 106 -14.38 3.01 -19.60
C THR A 106 -13.81 4.00 -18.59
N LEU A 107 -14.62 4.49 -17.65
CA LEU A 107 -14.15 5.37 -16.58
C LEU A 107 -13.11 4.67 -15.69
N GLU A 108 -13.42 3.47 -15.21
CA GLU A 108 -12.52 2.67 -14.37
C GLU A 108 -11.19 2.36 -15.09
N ASN A 109 -11.23 2.00 -16.38
CA ASN A 109 -10.02 1.79 -17.17
C ASN A 109 -9.17 3.05 -17.28
N ASN A 110 -9.78 4.22 -17.41
CA ASN A 110 -9.06 5.48 -17.47
C ASN A 110 -8.41 5.82 -16.13
N GLU A 111 -9.10 5.58 -15.01
CA GLU A 111 -8.58 5.75 -13.66
C GLU A 111 -7.38 4.83 -13.41
N LEU A 112 -7.52 3.53 -13.70
CA LEU A 112 -6.42 2.58 -13.61
C LEU A 112 -5.24 2.95 -14.52
N GLY A 113 -5.52 3.46 -15.72
CA GLY A 113 -4.51 3.98 -16.64
C GLY A 113 -3.71 5.14 -16.03
N ALA A 114 -4.38 6.05 -15.33
CA ALA A 114 -3.73 7.16 -14.64
C ALA A 114 -2.87 6.68 -13.46
N GLU A 115 -3.37 5.74 -12.65
CA GLU A 115 -2.60 5.14 -11.56
C GLU A 115 -1.33 4.45 -12.07
N VAL A 116 -1.42 3.69 -13.16
CA VAL A 116 -0.26 3.04 -13.78
C VAL A 116 0.80 4.06 -14.20
N LEU A 117 0.39 5.21 -14.76
CA LEU A 117 1.32 6.27 -15.12
C LEU A 117 1.98 6.90 -13.89
N GLU A 118 1.23 7.10 -12.81
CA GLU A 118 1.78 7.61 -11.54
C GLU A 118 2.80 6.63 -10.94
N TRP A 119 2.48 5.34 -10.89
CA TRP A 119 3.41 4.30 -10.42
C TRP A 119 4.67 4.23 -11.27
N LYS A 120 4.53 4.39 -12.59
CA LYS A 120 5.67 4.45 -13.51
C LYS A 120 6.57 5.66 -13.23
N ALA A 121 6.00 6.82 -12.91
CA ALA A 121 6.77 8.00 -12.54
C ALA A 121 7.55 7.77 -11.23
N LYS A 122 6.87 7.29 -10.17
CA LYS A 122 7.50 6.96 -8.88
C LYS A 122 8.61 5.92 -9.02
N PHE A 123 8.43 4.93 -9.90
CA PHE A 123 9.45 3.94 -10.19
C PHE A 123 10.73 4.57 -10.76
N TYR A 124 10.60 5.48 -11.74
CA TYR A 124 11.78 6.16 -12.29
C TYR A 124 12.46 7.07 -11.28
N GLU A 125 11.70 7.80 -10.46
CA GLU A 125 12.27 8.58 -9.35
C GLU A 125 13.06 7.69 -8.40
N SER A 126 12.50 6.55 -8.00
CA SER A 126 13.19 5.58 -7.14
C SER A 126 14.46 5.01 -7.78
N GLU A 127 14.45 4.73 -9.09
CA GLU A 127 15.64 4.25 -9.80
C GLU A 127 16.74 5.31 -9.83
N THR A 128 16.39 6.58 -10.05
CA THR A 128 17.38 7.67 -10.01
C THR A 128 18.00 7.86 -8.62
N GLU A 129 17.20 7.75 -7.55
CA GLU A 129 17.72 7.84 -6.18
C GLU A 129 18.58 6.61 -5.82
N ARG A 130 18.21 5.42 -6.28
CA ARG A 130 19.02 4.20 -6.13
C ARG A 130 20.40 4.38 -6.77
N GLU A 131 20.46 4.94 -7.98
CA GLU A 131 21.72 5.19 -8.68
C GLU A 131 22.58 6.23 -7.94
N ARG A 132 21.95 7.32 -7.48
CA ARG A 132 22.61 8.34 -6.65
C ARG A 132 23.21 7.75 -5.37
N LEU A 133 22.45 6.94 -4.64
CA LEU A 133 22.91 6.28 -3.42
C LEU A 133 24.05 5.30 -3.72
N THR A 134 23.96 4.56 -4.82
CA THR A 134 25.04 3.65 -5.26
C THR A 134 26.35 4.41 -5.47
N VAL A 135 26.30 5.56 -6.15
CA VAL A 135 27.47 6.43 -6.34
C VAL A 135 28.01 6.94 -4.99
N ARG A 136 27.12 7.38 -4.09
CA ARG A 136 27.51 7.88 -2.76
C ARG A 136 28.18 6.80 -1.91
N CYS A 137 27.65 5.58 -1.93
CA CYS A 137 28.24 4.44 -1.23
C CYS A 137 29.65 4.11 -1.76
N SER A 138 29.85 4.19 -3.09
CA SER A 138 31.18 4.00 -3.69
C SER A 138 32.16 5.07 -3.20
N GLN A 139 31.76 6.34 -3.19
CA GLN A 139 32.62 7.43 -2.69
C GLN A 139 33.01 7.25 -1.23
N LEU A 140 32.06 6.88 -0.37
CA LEU A 140 32.32 6.63 1.05
C LEU A 140 33.27 5.44 1.25
N LYS A 141 33.16 4.41 0.41
CA LYS A 141 34.09 3.28 0.42
C LYS A 141 35.52 3.72 0.08
N ASP A 142 35.68 4.54 -0.94
CA ASP A 142 36.99 5.08 -1.32
C ASP A 142 37.57 6.00 -0.23
N GLU A 143 36.73 6.79 0.44
CA GLU A 143 37.13 7.63 1.58
C GLU A 143 37.58 6.78 2.78
N TYR A 144 36.86 5.71 3.08
CA TYR A 144 37.20 4.76 4.13
C TYR A 144 38.55 4.08 3.85
N GLU A 145 38.77 3.58 2.64
CA GLU A 145 40.03 2.93 2.26
C GLU A 145 41.22 3.90 2.37
N LYS A 146 41.05 5.16 1.98
CA LYS A 146 42.07 6.21 2.19
C LYS A 146 42.36 6.46 3.67
N MET A 147 41.33 6.42 4.52
CA MET A 147 41.51 6.59 5.97
C MET A 147 42.26 5.41 6.56
N GLU A 148 41.90 4.19 6.18
CA GLU A 148 42.57 2.96 6.60
C GLU A 148 44.06 2.96 6.21
N GLN A 149 44.39 3.37 4.98
CA GLN A 149 45.77 3.55 4.54
C GLN A 149 46.54 4.59 5.36
N LYS A 150 45.89 5.71 5.73
CA LYS A 150 46.52 6.73 6.59
C LYS A 150 46.79 6.21 8.00
N VAL A 151 45.87 5.43 8.57
CA VAL A 151 46.05 4.80 9.88
C VAL A 151 47.18 3.78 9.83
N ALA A 152 47.24 2.95 8.79
CA ALA A 152 48.31 1.96 8.61
C ALA A 152 49.70 2.59 8.42
N GLN A 153 49.79 3.84 7.94
CA GLN A 153 51.04 4.58 7.79
C GLN A 153 51.47 5.34 9.06
N GLN A 154 50.66 5.37 10.12
CA GLN A 154 51.09 5.94 11.39
C GLN A 154 52.12 5.00 12.06
N PRO A 155 53.27 5.53 12.52
CA PRO A 155 54.19 4.73 13.32
C PRO A 155 53.49 4.25 14.60
N PRO A 156 53.83 3.06 15.13
CA PRO A 156 53.26 2.59 16.38
C PRO A 156 53.49 3.65 17.48
N PRO A 157 52.57 3.80 18.46
CA PRO A 157 52.65 4.82 19.50
C PRO A 157 53.80 4.51 20.47
N SER A 158 55.05 4.78 20.05
CA SER A 158 56.26 4.41 20.79
C SER A 158 56.88 5.55 21.59
N CYS A 159 56.48 6.81 21.32
CA CYS A 159 57.06 7.98 21.98
C CYS A 159 56.24 8.45 23.20
N VAL A 160 54.91 8.51 23.09
CA VAL A 160 54.04 9.00 24.18
C VAL A 160 54.02 8.04 25.37
N ASP A 161 54.19 6.74 25.10
CA ASP A 161 54.11 5.69 26.11
C ASP A 161 55.33 5.65 27.05
N ALA A 162 56.52 6.01 26.56
CA ALA A 162 57.74 5.95 27.36
C ALA A 162 57.82 7.10 28.38
N GLU A 163 57.48 8.33 27.97
CA GLU A 163 57.45 9.50 28.85
C GLU A 163 56.33 9.41 29.89
N PHE A 164 55.15 8.95 29.48
CA PHE A 164 54.03 8.72 30.38
C PHE A 164 54.34 7.62 31.41
N ARG A 165 54.87 6.47 30.98
CA ARG A 165 55.32 5.41 31.92
C ARG A 165 56.41 5.91 32.86
N SER A 166 57.34 6.73 32.38
CA SER A 166 58.37 7.36 33.21
C SER A 166 57.76 8.29 34.27
N LEU A 167 56.75 9.09 33.91
CA LEU A 167 56.02 9.95 34.83
C LEU A 167 55.25 9.12 35.87
N ILE A 168 54.51 8.10 35.44
CA ILE A 168 53.77 7.21 36.34
C ILE A 168 54.72 6.54 37.33
N ASN A 169 55.83 5.97 36.85
CA ASN A 169 56.83 5.36 37.72
C ASN A 169 57.37 6.34 38.77
N LYS A 170 57.59 7.61 38.41
CA LYS A 170 58.04 8.65 39.36
C LYS A 170 56.97 9.02 40.38
N LEU A 171 55.70 9.09 39.97
CA LEU A 171 54.58 9.47 40.83
C LEU A 171 54.20 8.37 41.82
N THR A 172 54.18 7.12 41.37
CA THR A 172 53.71 5.97 42.16
C THR A 172 54.85 5.20 42.80
N ARG A 173 56.11 5.46 42.44
CA ARG A 173 57.28 4.64 42.81
C ARG A 173 57.10 3.16 42.46
N MET A 174 56.23 2.88 41.49
CA MET A 174 55.91 1.55 41.00
C MET A 174 56.53 1.39 39.62
N HIS A 175 57.36 0.36 39.46
CA HIS A 175 57.86 -0.06 38.16
C HIS A 175 57.02 -1.22 37.63
N THR A 176 56.35 -0.98 36.51
CA THR A 176 55.52 -1.98 35.84
C THR A 176 56.18 -2.50 34.57
N TYR A 177 56.27 -3.82 34.46
CA TYR A 177 56.77 -4.51 33.28
C TYR A 177 55.70 -5.45 32.75
N HIS A 178 55.39 -5.32 31.47
CA HIS A 178 54.54 -6.27 30.77
C HIS A 178 55.38 -7.47 30.34
N SER A 179 54.94 -8.66 30.69
CA SER A 179 55.61 -9.91 30.34
C SER A 179 54.59 -10.97 29.95
N LYS A 180 55.04 -11.96 29.20
CA LYS A 180 54.22 -13.08 28.73
C LYS A 180 54.94 -14.38 29.01
N HIS A 181 54.28 -15.29 29.71
CA HIS A 181 54.83 -16.62 30.02
C HIS A 181 53.74 -17.67 29.83
N ASN A 182 54.02 -18.72 29.05
CA ASN A 182 53.10 -19.83 28.76
C ASN A 182 51.67 -19.36 28.39
N ASP A 183 51.57 -18.50 27.38
CA ASP A 183 50.31 -17.92 26.86
C ASP A 183 49.50 -17.04 27.83
N ARG A 184 50.00 -16.80 29.04
CA ARG A 184 49.40 -15.87 30.00
C ARG A 184 50.17 -14.56 30.02
N GLU A 185 49.47 -13.46 29.78
CA GLU A 185 50.01 -12.09 29.87
C GLU A 185 49.84 -11.58 31.29
N TYR A 186 50.90 -10.97 31.82
CA TYR A 186 50.90 -10.44 33.19
C TYR A 186 51.70 -9.15 33.30
N TYR A 187 51.34 -8.37 34.31
CA TYR A 187 52.04 -7.15 34.69
C TYR A 187 52.79 -7.40 35.99
N ARG A 188 54.12 -7.41 35.91
CA ARG A 188 54.96 -7.46 37.08
C ARG A 188 55.15 -6.05 37.62
N CYS A 189 54.77 -5.84 38.87
CA CYS A 189 54.83 -4.57 39.57
C CYS A 189 55.88 -4.66 40.69
N ASP A 190 56.79 -3.71 40.74
CA ASP A 190 57.76 -3.56 41.84
C ASP A 190 57.60 -2.18 42.47
N ILE A 191 57.33 -2.14 43.78
CA ILE A 191 57.17 -0.91 44.54
C ILE A 191 58.22 -0.89 45.65
N GLN A 192 59.01 0.18 45.69
CA GLN A 192 60.11 0.33 46.63
C GLN A 192 59.98 1.64 47.43
N ASN A 193 60.35 1.57 48.71
CA ASN A 193 60.46 2.75 49.56
C ASN A 193 61.79 3.48 49.34
N GLU A 194 61.86 4.78 49.67
CA GLU A 194 63.06 5.64 49.48
C GLU A 194 64.32 5.07 50.15
N ASP A 195 64.17 4.45 51.32
CA ASP A 195 65.26 3.89 52.11
C ASP A 195 65.65 2.46 51.67
N ASN A 196 64.98 1.88 50.66
CA ASN A 196 65.13 0.49 50.19
C ASN A 196 65.01 -0.58 51.29
N ASP A 197 64.40 -0.20 52.41
CA ASP A 197 64.15 -1.03 53.57
C ASP A 197 62.90 -1.89 53.40
N ARG A 198 61.91 -1.36 52.66
CA ARG A 198 60.64 -2.02 52.34
C ARG A 198 60.41 -2.05 50.84
N SER A 199 60.08 -3.23 50.33
CA SER A 199 59.67 -3.42 48.95
C SER A 199 58.66 -4.54 48.81
N ILE A 200 57.85 -4.46 47.78
CA ILE A 200 56.93 -5.51 47.38
C ILE A 200 56.98 -5.69 45.87
N THR A 201 57.11 -6.92 45.43
CA THR A 201 57.03 -7.33 44.04
C THR A 201 55.89 -8.31 43.89
N PHE A 202 55.02 -8.07 42.91
CA PHE A 202 53.85 -8.90 42.64
C PHE A 202 53.52 -8.92 41.15
N GLU A 203 52.75 -9.93 40.74
CA GLU A 203 52.28 -10.13 39.38
C GLU A 203 50.76 -9.98 39.34
N LEU A 204 50.27 -9.31 38.30
CA LEU A 204 48.85 -9.12 38.03
C LEU A 204 48.48 -9.77 36.69
N TYR A 205 47.51 -10.66 36.72
CA TYR A 205 46.87 -11.20 35.51
C TYR A 205 45.51 -10.54 35.35
N ILE A 206 45.25 -9.98 34.17
CA ILE A 206 44.01 -9.25 33.87
C ILE A 206 43.18 -10.08 32.90
N ASP A 207 42.01 -10.54 33.33
CA ASP A 207 41.02 -11.14 32.46
C ASP A 207 40.10 -10.04 31.89
N GLN A 208 40.27 -9.72 30.61
CA GLN A 208 39.48 -8.68 29.93
C GLN A 208 38.01 -9.07 29.72
N VAL A 209 37.68 -10.37 29.75
CA VAL A 209 36.33 -10.87 29.52
C VAL A 209 35.52 -10.87 30.81
N GLN A 210 36.17 -11.23 31.93
CA GLN A 210 35.53 -11.31 33.24
C GLN A 210 35.71 -10.04 34.09
N GLU A 211 36.50 -9.06 33.61
CA GLU A 211 36.87 -7.84 34.35
C GLU A 211 37.46 -8.14 35.74
N GLU A 212 38.25 -9.22 35.84
CA GLU A 212 38.86 -9.69 37.07
C GLU A 212 40.39 -9.59 37.02
N ILE A 213 40.99 -9.24 38.15
CA ILE A 213 42.43 -9.16 38.35
C ILE A 213 42.85 -10.24 39.35
N GLU A 214 43.73 -11.14 38.94
CA GLU A 214 44.42 -12.07 39.83
C GLU A 214 45.76 -11.48 40.27
N TYR A 215 45.93 -11.35 41.58
CA TYR A 215 47.15 -10.90 42.23
C TYR A 215 47.94 -12.08 42.77
N VAL A 216 49.25 -12.08 42.46
CA VAL A 216 50.20 -13.07 42.96
C VAL A 216 51.40 -12.35 43.59
N PRO A 217 51.60 -12.45 44.92
CA PRO A 217 52.79 -11.90 45.57
C PRO A 217 54.03 -12.73 45.21
N VAL A 218 55.10 -12.05 44.78
CA VAL A 218 56.36 -12.71 44.38
C VAL A 218 57.43 -12.53 45.45
N HIS A 219 57.63 -11.31 45.92
CA HIS A 219 58.65 -11.00 46.90
C HIS A 219 58.20 -9.88 47.83
N MET A 220 58.43 -10.04 49.13
CA MET A 220 58.13 -9.03 50.15
C MET A 220 59.34 -8.85 51.05
N LYS A 221 59.83 -7.62 51.16
CA LYS A 221 60.94 -7.26 52.04
C LYS A 221 60.46 -6.23 53.06
N GLY A 222 60.66 -6.52 54.35
CA GLY A 222 60.44 -5.55 55.44
C GLY A 222 58.99 -5.11 55.69
N ILE A 223 57.99 -5.69 55.00
CA ILE A 223 56.58 -5.24 55.05
C ILE A 223 55.57 -6.28 55.55
N SER A 224 55.93 -7.56 55.66
CA SER A 224 54.98 -8.64 55.97
C SER A 224 54.20 -8.47 57.28
N GLN A 225 54.69 -7.67 58.23
CA GLN A 225 53.97 -7.37 59.48
C GLN A 225 53.01 -6.17 59.36
N LYS A 226 53.23 -5.27 58.41
CA LYS A 226 52.39 -4.07 58.17
C LYS A 226 51.35 -4.29 57.07
N LEU A 227 51.55 -5.29 56.21
CA LEU A 227 50.64 -5.62 55.14
C LEU A 227 49.46 -6.47 55.66
N PRO A 228 48.21 -6.15 55.30
CA PRO A 228 47.07 -7.02 55.55
C PRO A 228 47.32 -8.46 55.10
N SER A 229 46.89 -9.44 55.90
CA SER A 229 47.17 -10.87 55.66
C SER A 229 46.70 -11.35 54.29
N TYR A 230 45.54 -10.87 53.83
CA TYR A 230 44.98 -11.26 52.52
C TYR A 230 45.81 -10.76 51.33
N LEU A 231 46.71 -9.79 51.51
CA LEU A 231 47.64 -9.36 50.46
C LEU A 231 48.93 -10.18 50.46
N GLN A 232 49.10 -11.13 51.39
CA GLN A 232 50.23 -12.05 51.43
C GLN A 232 49.94 -13.35 50.67
N ASP A 233 48.67 -13.58 50.34
CA ASP A 233 48.18 -14.73 49.58
C ASP A 233 47.74 -14.30 48.17
N ASN A 234 47.54 -15.28 47.29
CA ASN A 234 46.95 -15.05 45.98
C ASN A 234 45.48 -14.67 46.15
N ILE A 235 45.06 -13.57 45.53
CA ILE A 235 43.68 -13.10 45.57
C ILE A 235 43.22 -12.71 44.18
N SER A 236 41.92 -12.85 43.94
CA SER A 236 41.26 -12.32 42.74
C SER A 236 40.25 -11.26 43.15
N PHE A 237 40.17 -10.19 42.38
CA PHE A 237 39.25 -9.09 42.63
C PHE A 237 38.86 -8.37 41.33
N ASP A 238 37.67 -7.79 41.32
CA ASP A 238 37.16 -6.98 40.21
C ASP A 238 38.07 -5.77 39.93
N VAL A 239 38.30 -5.46 38.65
CA VAL A 239 39.05 -4.29 38.15
C VAL A 239 38.62 -2.98 38.84
N GLN A 240 37.34 -2.81 39.18
CA GLN A 240 36.85 -1.61 39.89
C GLN A 240 37.48 -1.42 41.28
N ASN A 241 37.95 -2.50 41.91
CA ASN A 241 38.60 -2.48 43.22
C ASN A 241 40.11 -2.22 43.13
N ALA A 242 40.70 -2.16 41.93
CA ALA A 242 42.13 -1.93 41.75
C ALA A 242 42.65 -0.66 42.44
N PRO A 243 41.98 0.52 42.37
CA PRO A 243 42.47 1.71 43.07
C PRO A 243 42.54 1.53 44.59
N ILE A 244 41.57 0.84 45.18
CA ILE A 244 41.51 0.54 46.62
C ILE A 244 42.65 -0.42 46.99
N PHE A 245 42.86 -1.46 46.18
CA PHE A 245 43.94 -2.42 46.33
C PHE A 245 45.31 -1.73 46.34
N PHE A 246 45.63 -0.91 45.32
CA PHE A 246 46.91 -0.20 45.24
C PHE A 246 47.09 0.79 46.39
N THR A 247 46.03 1.52 46.77
CA THR A 247 46.08 2.46 47.90
C THR A 247 46.48 1.75 49.20
N LYS A 248 45.96 0.54 49.43
CA LYS A 248 46.31 -0.24 50.64
C LYS A 248 47.76 -0.72 50.63
N ILE A 249 48.28 -1.14 49.47
CA ILE A 249 49.69 -1.51 49.33
C ILE A 249 50.58 -0.30 49.59
N MET A 250 50.29 0.83 48.94
CA MET A 250 51.03 2.07 49.09
C MET A 250 51.02 2.56 50.55
N HIS A 251 49.86 2.57 51.20
CA HIS A 251 49.77 2.94 52.62
C HIS A 251 50.61 2.02 53.51
N SER A 252 50.63 0.72 53.25
CA SER A 252 51.40 -0.25 54.03
C SER A 252 52.92 -0.07 53.87
N LEU A 253 53.38 0.31 52.67
CA LEU A 253 54.79 0.59 52.37
C LEU A 253 55.25 1.90 53.00
N PHE A 254 54.48 2.98 52.79
CA PHE A 254 54.86 4.34 53.15
C PHE A 254 54.37 4.79 54.54
N SER A 255 53.60 3.97 55.26
CA SER A 255 53.26 4.25 56.65
C SER A 255 54.53 4.22 57.51
N LYS A 256 54.74 5.32 58.24
CA LYS A 256 55.80 5.41 59.26
C LYS A 256 55.68 4.25 60.26
#